data_AF-A0A831WJN8-F1
#
_entry.id   AF-A0A831WJN8-F1
#
_cell.length_a   1.000
_cell.length_b   1.000
_cell.length_c   1.000
_cell.angle_alpha   90.00
_cell.angle_beta   90.00
_cell.angle_gamma   90.00
#
_symmetry.space_group_name_H-M   'P 1'
#
loop_
_entity.id
_entity.type
_entity.pdbx_description
1 polymer ?
#
loop_
_entity_poly.entity_id
_entity_poly.type
_entity_poly.pdbx_seq_one_letter_code
_entity_poly.pdbx_strand_id
1 'polypeptide(L)'
;AVVALLCKKALGNEKVHCLFLPETTTPERDKEDYEILVKKFELNSKVKDISHLVKEVEKSSVISPDERTLANIKARLRMILLFEYANMTRSLVCGTSNKSELLIGYFTKYGDGGADIQPIGDLYKTQVLELAHYLKIPEEIISKPPTAGLWFGQTDEKEIGISYNILDQILYGLELKLPLSKIAESIPTTMENVRKIKNLRIKTQHKRRTPLIPKIGIRTVGLDWRSPVQEG
;
A
#
# COMPACT_ATOMS: atom_id res chain seq x y z
N ALA A 1 7.68 -5.64 -5.32
CA ALA A 1 8.84 -6.57 -5.30
C ALA A 1 8.80 -7.54 -4.11
N VAL A 2 8.91 -7.08 -2.86
CA VAL A 2 8.94 -7.93 -1.65
C VAL A 2 7.78 -8.94 -1.60
N VAL A 3 6.53 -8.47 -1.72
CA VAL A 3 5.34 -9.35 -1.70
C VAL A 3 5.38 -10.41 -2.80
N ALA A 4 5.74 -10.04 -4.04
CA ALA A 4 5.84 -11.00 -5.14
C ALA A 4 6.84 -12.13 -4.83
N LEU A 5 7.99 -11.81 -4.24
CA LEU A 5 9.00 -12.80 -3.86
C LEU A 5 8.58 -13.66 -2.66
N LEU A 6 7.89 -13.08 -1.68
CA LEU A 6 7.31 -13.84 -0.57
C LEU A 6 6.26 -14.83 -1.08
N CYS A 7 5.33 -14.37 -1.91
CA CYS A 7 4.31 -15.21 -2.52
C CYS A 7 4.95 -16.31 -3.38
N LYS A 8 5.95 -15.97 -4.22
CA LYS A 8 6.67 -16.95 -5.04
C LYS A 8 7.34 -18.03 -4.19
N LYS A 9 7.99 -17.63 -3.09
CA LYS A 9 8.61 -18.58 -2.13
C LYS A 9 7.57 -19.48 -1.45
N ALA A 10 6.40 -18.95 -1.14
CA ALA A 10 5.35 -19.68 -0.42
C ALA A 10 4.52 -20.60 -1.32
N LEU A 11 4.22 -20.18 -2.55
CA LEU A 11 3.23 -20.82 -3.42
C LEU A 11 3.81 -21.44 -4.70
N GLY A 12 5.07 -21.16 -5.03
CA GLY A 12 5.64 -21.48 -6.34
C GLY A 12 5.45 -20.35 -7.35
N ASN A 13 6.22 -20.38 -8.45
CA ASN A 13 6.17 -19.33 -9.47
C ASN A 13 4.92 -19.41 -10.34
N GLU A 14 4.45 -20.64 -10.56
CA GLU A 14 3.31 -20.96 -11.40
C GLU A 14 1.97 -20.47 -10.83
N LYS A 15 1.89 -20.30 -9.50
CA LYS A 15 0.70 -19.83 -8.78
C LYS A 15 0.72 -18.33 -8.45
N VAL A 16 1.76 -17.61 -8.87
CA VAL A 16 1.94 -16.20 -8.54
C VAL A 16 1.99 -15.39 -9.83
N HIS A 17 0.99 -14.55 -10.04
CA HIS A 17 0.87 -13.70 -11.21
C HIS A 17 1.08 -12.23 -10.82
N CYS A 18 2.09 -11.59 -11.41
CA CYS A 18 2.39 -10.18 -11.20
C CYS A 18 1.79 -9.33 -12.33
N LEU A 19 0.89 -8.40 -12.03
CA LEU A 19 0.37 -7.46 -13.03
C LEU A 19 1.07 -6.11 -12.91
N PHE A 20 1.73 -5.68 -13.97
CA PHE A 20 2.29 -4.34 -14.09
C PHE A 20 1.34 -3.47 -14.93
N LEU A 21 0.77 -2.45 -14.30
CA LEU A 21 -0.32 -1.64 -14.86
C LEU A 21 0.13 -0.17 -15.00
N PRO A 22 1.07 0.14 -15.90
CA PRO A 22 1.57 1.50 -16.09
C PRO A 22 0.52 2.40 -16.73
N GLU A 23 0.72 3.70 -16.58
CA GLU A 23 0.00 4.74 -17.30
C GLU A 23 0.93 5.90 -17.67
N THR A 24 0.39 6.95 -18.27
CA THR A 24 1.15 8.05 -18.88
C THR A 24 2.14 8.72 -17.93
N THR A 25 1.80 8.86 -16.63
CA THR A 25 2.69 9.47 -15.64
C THR A 25 3.61 8.48 -14.93
N THR A 26 3.56 7.20 -15.28
CA THR A 26 4.42 6.17 -14.67
C THR A 26 5.87 6.43 -15.08
N PRO A 27 6.79 6.62 -14.12
CA PRO A 27 8.19 6.93 -14.41
C PRO A 27 8.84 5.85 -15.28
N GLU A 28 9.71 6.25 -16.21
CA GLU A 28 10.45 5.28 -17.05
C GLU A 28 11.31 4.35 -16.19
N ARG A 29 11.86 4.88 -15.10
CA ARG A 29 12.62 4.10 -14.13
C ARG A 29 11.81 2.97 -13.50
N ASP A 30 10.50 3.15 -13.30
CA ASP A 30 9.66 2.07 -12.74
C ASP A 30 9.47 0.93 -13.75
N LYS A 31 9.51 1.22 -15.05
CA LYS A 31 9.50 0.21 -16.11
C LYS A 31 10.82 -0.54 -16.18
N GLU A 32 11.95 0.18 -16.06
CA GLU A 32 13.29 -0.44 -15.96
C GLU A 32 13.37 -1.38 -14.75
N ASP A 33 12.96 -0.90 -13.56
CA ASP A 33 12.96 -1.69 -12.33
C ASP A 33 12.06 -2.94 -12.47
N TYR A 34 10.91 -2.81 -13.14
CA TYR A 34 10.04 -3.94 -13.46
C TYR A 34 10.77 -5.00 -14.29
N GLU A 35 11.44 -4.63 -15.39
CA GLU A 35 12.17 -5.56 -16.25
C GLU A 35 13.31 -6.25 -15.49
N ILE A 36 14.04 -5.49 -14.67
CA ILE A 36 15.12 -6.02 -13.82
C ILE A 36 14.58 -7.09 -12.86
N LEU A 37 13.47 -6.81 -12.19
CA LEU A 37 12.86 -7.74 -11.23
C LEU A 37 12.31 -8.99 -11.90
N VAL A 38 11.60 -8.83 -13.03
CA VAL A 38 11.01 -9.95 -13.76
C VAL A 38 12.09 -10.88 -14.28
N LYS A 39 13.16 -10.33 -14.87
CA LYS A 39 14.28 -11.12 -15.38
C LYS A 39 15.06 -11.79 -14.25
N LYS A 40 15.44 -11.06 -13.21
CA LYS A 40 16.28 -11.57 -12.11
C LYS A 40 15.59 -12.68 -11.32
N PHE A 41 14.29 -12.54 -11.11
CA PHE A 41 13.53 -13.46 -10.26
C PHE A 41 12.58 -14.35 -11.05
N GLU A 42 12.66 -14.37 -12.38
CA GLU A 42 11.81 -15.19 -13.26
C GLU A 42 10.32 -15.11 -12.88
N LEU A 43 9.83 -13.89 -12.68
CA LEU A 43 8.45 -13.68 -12.23
C LEU A 43 7.48 -13.93 -13.38
N ASN A 44 6.40 -14.65 -13.11
CA ASN A 44 5.30 -14.75 -14.05
C ASN A 44 4.51 -13.43 -14.03
N SER A 45 4.73 -12.58 -15.02
CA SER A 45 4.15 -11.24 -15.07
C SER A 45 3.47 -10.90 -16.39
N LYS A 46 2.53 -9.95 -16.33
CA LYS A 46 1.87 -9.35 -17.50
C LYS A 46 1.89 -7.84 -17.39
N VAL A 47 2.11 -7.16 -18.51
CA VAL A 47 2.05 -5.70 -18.60
C VAL A 47 0.78 -5.28 -19.33
N LYS A 48 0.07 -4.28 -18.79
CA LYS A 48 -1.06 -3.65 -19.48
C LYS A 48 -1.09 -2.16 -19.20
N ASP A 49 -0.86 -1.34 -20.23
CA ASP A 49 -1.06 0.10 -20.13
C ASP A 49 -2.55 0.43 -19.89
N ILE A 50 -2.81 1.27 -18.89
CA ILE A 50 -4.16 1.69 -18.48
C ILE A 50 -4.42 3.17 -18.78
N SER A 51 -3.53 3.85 -19.51
CA SER A 51 -3.61 5.29 -19.79
C SER A 51 -4.95 5.69 -20.42
N HIS A 52 -5.45 4.87 -21.35
CA HIS A 52 -6.76 5.11 -21.96
C HIS A 52 -7.91 5.05 -20.93
N LEU A 53 -7.88 4.08 -20.02
CA LEU A 53 -8.92 3.94 -18.99
C LEU A 53 -8.93 5.14 -18.05
N VAL A 54 -7.74 5.64 -17.66
CA VAL A 54 -7.62 6.84 -16.82
C VAL A 54 -8.29 8.03 -17.52
N LYS A 55 -7.98 8.26 -18.80
CA LYS A 55 -8.58 9.36 -19.59
C LYS A 55 -10.09 9.24 -19.73
N GLU A 56 -10.61 8.03 -19.94
CA GLU A 56 -12.06 7.84 -20.07
C GLU A 56 -12.80 8.08 -18.75
N VAL A 57 -12.22 7.69 -17.61
CA VAL A 57 -12.80 8.01 -16.30
C VAL A 57 -12.73 9.51 -16.02
N GLU A 58 -11.63 10.16 -16.37
CA GLU A 58 -11.48 11.62 -16.22
C GLU A 58 -12.54 12.38 -17.02
N LYS A 59 -12.73 12.04 -18.31
CA LYS A 59 -13.78 12.63 -19.15
C LYS A 59 -15.20 12.38 -18.63
N SER A 60 -15.42 11.22 -18.00
CA SER A 60 -16.71 10.82 -17.46
C SER A 60 -16.95 11.33 -16.03
N SER A 61 -15.98 12.06 -15.45
CA SER A 61 -16.09 12.54 -14.08
C SER A 61 -17.11 13.67 -13.97
N VAL A 62 -18.01 13.57 -12.99
CA VAL A 62 -19.04 14.60 -12.71
C VAL A 62 -18.40 15.96 -12.43
N ILE A 63 -17.24 15.95 -11.76
CA ILE A 63 -16.40 17.10 -11.49
C ILE A 63 -15.00 16.75 -11.95
N SER A 64 -14.33 17.67 -12.65
CA SER A 64 -12.93 17.47 -13.07
C SER A 64 -12.05 17.17 -11.85
N PRO A 65 -11.33 16.03 -11.83
CA PRO A 65 -10.55 15.63 -10.68
C PRO A 65 -9.30 16.52 -10.53
N ASP A 66 -9.01 16.94 -9.30
CA ASP A 66 -7.68 17.46 -8.97
C ASP A 66 -6.62 16.34 -9.01
N GLU A 67 -5.34 16.71 -8.89
CA GLU A 67 -4.21 15.78 -8.98
C GLU A 67 -4.34 14.61 -7.99
N ARG A 68 -4.76 14.90 -6.75
CA ARG A 68 -4.96 13.88 -5.71
C ARG A 68 -6.14 12.97 -6.00
N THR A 69 -7.22 13.49 -6.56
CA THR A 69 -8.40 12.71 -6.94
C THR A 69 -8.06 11.81 -8.13
N LEU A 70 -7.33 12.32 -9.12
CA LEU A 70 -6.85 11.54 -10.26
C LEU A 70 -5.89 10.43 -9.82
N ALA A 71 -5.00 10.71 -8.88
CA ALA A 71 -4.15 9.71 -8.22
C ALA A 71 -4.95 8.56 -7.60
N ASN A 72 -6.03 8.87 -6.86
CA ASN A 72 -6.93 7.86 -6.32
C ASN A 72 -7.66 7.06 -7.42
N ILE A 73 -8.07 7.71 -8.52
CA ILE A 73 -8.69 7.05 -9.67
C ILE A 73 -7.73 6.02 -10.28
N LYS A 74 -6.47 6.40 -10.52
CA LYS A 74 -5.43 5.49 -11.03
C LYS A 74 -5.28 4.25 -10.14
N ALA A 75 -5.17 4.44 -8.82
CA ALA A 75 -5.06 3.34 -7.87
C ALA A 75 -6.29 2.42 -7.87
N ARG A 76 -7.50 2.99 -7.98
CA ARG A 76 -8.77 2.23 -8.08
C ARG A 76 -8.89 1.43 -9.37
N LEU A 77 -8.46 1.99 -10.49
CA LEU A 77 -8.44 1.28 -11.77
C LEU A 77 -7.52 0.06 -11.72
N ARG A 78 -6.35 0.19 -11.09
CA ARG A 78 -5.46 -0.95 -10.87
C ARG A 78 -6.12 -2.02 -10.00
N MET A 79 -6.78 -1.63 -8.91
CA MET A 79 -7.54 -2.54 -8.06
C MET A 79 -8.62 -3.30 -8.85
N ILE A 80 -9.40 -2.60 -9.69
CA ILE A 80 -10.43 -3.21 -10.54
C ILE A 80 -9.82 -4.31 -11.43
N LEU A 81 -8.71 -4.04 -12.10
CA LEU A 81 -8.05 -5.01 -12.99
C LEU A 81 -7.41 -6.17 -12.22
N LEU A 82 -6.87 -5.92 -11.02
CA LEU A 82 -6.36 -6.99 -10.15
C LEU A 82 -7.48 -7.96 -9.74
N PHE A 83 -8.63 -7.44 -9.31
CA PHE A 83 -9.78 -8.28 -8.93
C PHE A 83 -10.46 -8.94 -10.13
N GLU A 84 -10.53 -8.28 -11.29
CA GLU A 84 -10.98 -8.90 -12.54
C GLU A 84 -10.13 -10.14 -12.84
N TYR A 85 -8.80 -9.98 -12.88
CA TYR A 85 -7.89 -11.08 -13.12
C TYR A 85 -8.02 -12.19 -12.08
N ALA A 86 -8.10 -11.82 -10.79
CA ALA A 86 -8.24 -12.77 -9.70
C ALA A 86 -9.52 -13.59 -9.82
N ASN A 87 -10.66 -12.94 -10.08
CA ASN A 87 -11.94 -13.63 -10.27
C ASN A 87 -11.91 -14.57 -11.48
N MET A 88 -11.36 -14.13 -12.61
CA MET A 88 -11.29 -14.93 -13.84
C MET A 88 -10.34 -16.13 -13.71
N THR A 89 -9.34 -16.03 -12.84
CA THR A 89 -8.34 -17.09 -12.64
C THR A 89 -8.52 -17.88 -11.34
N ARG A 90 -9.56 -17.58 -10.55
CA ARG A 90 -9.78 -18.14 -9.20
C ARG A 90 -8.57 -17.94 -8.28
N SER A 91 -7.97 -16.76 -8.35
CA SER A 91 -6.83 -16.33 -7.51
C SER A 91 -7.30 -15.37 -6.40
N LEU A 92 -6.39 -15.03 -5.49
CA LEU A 92 -6.59 -13.96 -4.49
C LEU A 92 -5.67 -12.77 -4.80
N VAL A 93 -6.15 -11.56 -4.52
CA VAL A 93 -5.35 -10.33 -4.63
C VAL A 93 -4.49 -10.16 -3.38
N CYS A 94 -3.18 -10.16 -3.57
CA CYS A 94 -2.20 -9.88 -2.52
C CYS A 94 -1.86 -8.38 -2.51
N GLY A 95 -2.24 -7.68 -1.45
CA GLY A 95 -1.92 -6.28 -1.26
C GLY A 95 -0.47 -6.04 -0.81
N THR A 96 0.00 -4.82 -1.02
CA THR A 96 1.41 -4.45 -0.79
C THR A 96 1.58 -3.28 0.17
N SER A 97 0.52 -2.85 0.86
CA SER A 97 0.61 -1.77 1.85
C SER A 97 1.32 -2.28 3.11
N ASN A 98 2.27 -1.50 3.61
CA ASN A 98 2.98 -1.82 4.85
C ASN A 98 2.32 -1.16 6.07
N LYS A 99 2.70 -1.59 7.28
CA LYS A 99 2.14 -1.12 8.55
C LYS A 99 2.24 0.40 8.70
N SER A 100 3.35 1.00 8.25
CA SER A 100 3.56 2.45 8.30
C SER A 100 2.50 3.19 7.50
N GLU A 101 2.38 2.85 6.21
CA GLU A 101 1.36 3.41 5.30
C GLU A 101 -0.05 3.20 5.82
N LEU A 102 -0.37 1.97 6.28
CA LEU A 102 -1.68 1.63 6.80
C LEU A 102 -2.04 2.49 8.00
N LEU A 103 -1.13 2.64 8.97
CA LEU A 103 -1.37 3.38 10.22
C LEU A 103 -1.57 4.87 9.98
N ILE A 104 -0.87 5.50 9.04
CA ILE A 104 -1.07 6.91 8.70
C ILE A 104 -2.10 7.13 7.58
N GLY A 105 -2.62 6.06 6.99
CA GLY A 105 -3.61 6.13 5.91
C GLY A 105 -3.03 6.63 4.59
N TYR A 106 -1.76 6.38 4.34
CA TYR A 106 -1.02 6.75 3.14
C TYR A 106 -1.21 5.70 2.03
N PHE A 107 -2.48 5.53 1.64
CA PHE A 107 -2.91 4.62 0.59
C PHE A 107 -4.31 5.05 0.11
N THR A 108 -4.71 4.61 -1.08
CA THR A 108 -6.06 4.84 -1.61
C THR A 108 -7.03 3.81 -1.04
N LYS A 109 -8.06 4.26 -0.31
CA LYS A 109 -9.15 3.38 0.14
C LYS A 109 -9.90 2.84 -1.08
N TYR A 110 -9.99 1.51 -1.17
CA TYR A 110 -10.49 0.78 -2.35
C TYR A 110 -9.65 0.98 -3.62
N GLY A 111 -8.40 1.40 -3.48
CA GLY A 111 -7.38 1.36 -4.54
C GLY A 111 -6.32 0.32 -4.17
N ASP A 112 -5.08 0.76 -3.99
CA ASP A 112 -3.97 -0.07 -3.50
C ASP A 112 -4.22 -0.69 -2.11
N GLY A 113 -5.12 -0.12 -1.30
CA GLY A 113 -5.58 -0.74 -0.05
C GLY A 113 -6.65 -1.83 -0.21
N GLY A 114 -7.21 -2.02 -1.42
CA GLY A 114 -8.19 -3.07 -1.70
C GLY A 114 -7.50 -4.38 -2.09
N ALA A 115 -7.54 -5.38 -1.20
CA ALA A 115 -6.94 -6.70 -1.41
C ALA A 115 -7.65 -7.75 -0.54
N ASP A 116 -7.43 -9.03 -0.86
CA ASP A 116 -7.93 -10.16 -0.05
C ASP A 116 -7.02 -10.44 1.14
N ILE A 117 -5.70 -10.33 0.95
CA ILE A 117 -4.68 -10.48 2.01
C ILE A 117 -3.61 -9.40 1.89
N GLN A 118 -2.95 -9.06 3.01
CA GLN A 118 -1.86 -8.07 3.07
C GLN A 118 -0.62 -8.71 3.74
N PRO A 119 0.22 -9.47 3.00
CA PRO A 119 1.29 -10.28 3.58
C PRO A 119 2.34 -9.51 4.39
N ILE A 120 2.49 -8.20 4.12
CA ILE A 120 3.43 -7.30 4.81
C ILE A 120 2.70 -6.19 5.59
N GLY A 121 1.39 -6.30 5.78
CA GLY A 121 0.58 -5.27 6.43
C GLY A 121 0.92 -5.02 7.90
N ASP A 122 1.64 -5.95 8.53
CA ASP A 122 2.14 -5.81 9.91
C ASP A 122 3.66 -5.58 9.99
N LEU A 123 4.32 -5.28 8.87
CA LEU A 123 5.72 -4.85 8.84
C LEU A 123 5.82 -3.35 8.62
N TYR A 124 6.63 -2.67 9.43
CA TYR A 124 6.98 -1.27 9.19
C TYR A 124 7.83 -1.12 7.91
N LYS A 125 7.87 0.07 7.32
CA LYS A 125 8.62 0.34 6.08
C LYS A 125 10.09 -0.03 6.23
N THR A 126 10.71 0.32 7.36
CA THR A 126 12.09 -0.07 7.72
C THR A 126 12.29 -1.59 7.69
N GLN A 127 11.37 -2.36 8.26
CA GLN A 127 11.41 -3.83 8.23
C GLN A 127 11.17 -4.39 6.81
N VAL A 128 10.35 -3.72 5.99
CA VAL A 128 10.17 -4.09 4.58
C VAL A 128 11.47 -3.90 3.79
N LEU A 129 12.27 -2.86 4.09
CA LEU A 129 13.59 -2.66 3.47
C LEU A 129 14.58 -3.74 3.90
N GLU A 130 14.63 -4.08 5.19
CA GLU A 130 15.44 -5.21 5.68
C GLU A 130 15.08 -6.53 4.97
N LEU A 131 13.78 -6.78 4.82
CA LEU A 131 13.30 -7.95 4.10
C LEU A 131 13.64 -7.91 2.60
N ALA A 132 13.68 -6.72 1.99
CA ALA A 132 14.09 -6.55 0.61
C ALA A 132 15.56 -6.94 0.40
N HIS A 133 16.46 -6.53 1.31
CA HIS A 133 17.86 -6.95 1.30
C HIS A 133 17.99 -8.47 1.48
N TYR A 134 17.25 -9.05 2.44
CA TYR A 134 17.24 -10.50 2.66
C TYR A 134 16.79 -11.27 1.40
N LEU A 135 15.79 -10.74 0.68
CA LEU A 135 15.29 -11.30 -0.57
C LEU A 135 16.20 -11.02 -1.78
N LYS A 136 17.34 -10.35 -1.58
CA LYS A 136 18.33 -10.02 -2.61
C LYS A 136 17.77 -9.15 -3.74
N ILE A 137 16.79 -8.31 -3.43
CA ILE A 137 16.30 -7.28 -4.35
C ILE A 137 17.47 -6.35 -4.70
N PRO A 138 17.65 -5.95 -5.97
CA PRO A 138 18.73 -5.05 -6.38
C PRO A 138 18.79 -3.76 -5.55
N GLU A 139 20.00 -3.34 -5.18
CA GLU A 139 20.21 -2.16 -4.33
C GLU A 139 19.66 -0.88 -4.94
N GLU A 140 19.73 -0.74 -6.27
CA GLU A 140 19.15 0.38 -7.01
C GLU A 140 17.61 0.50 -6.86
N ILE A 141 16.92 -0.59 -6.52
CA ILE A 141 15.47 -0.59 -6.25
C ILE A 141 15.20 -0.30 -4.77
N ILE A 142 16.07 -0.78 -3.87
CA ILE A 142 15.93 -0.58 -2.42
C ILE A 142 16.25 0.87 -2.04
N SER A 143 17.35 1.41 -2.59
CA SER A 143 17.83 2.77 -2.34
C SER A 143 17.00 3.87 -3.03
N LYS A 144 16.08 3.48 -3.94
CA LYS A 144 15.18 4.42 -4.60
C LYS A 144 14.29 5.12 -3.56
N PRO A 145 14.20 6.46 -3.58
CA PRO A 145 13.29 7.19 -2.70
C PRO A 145 11.86 6.64 -2.80
N PRO A 146 11.18 6.35 -1.67
CA PRO A 146 9.80 5.89 -1.70
C PRO A 146 8.89 6.90 -2.41
N THR A 147 8.11 6.38 -3.36
CA THR A 147 7.14 7.15 -4.15
C THR A 147 5.90 6.30 -4.38
N ALA A 148 4.74 6.96 -4.34
CA ALA A 148 3.48 6.36 -4.75
C ALA A 148 3.34 6.27 -6.28
N GLY A 149 4.18 6.98 -7.05
CA GLY A 149 4.16 6.98 -8.52
C GLY A 149 2.85 7.53 -9.12
N LEU A 150 2.16 8.42 -8.41
CA LEU A 150 0.83 8.89 -8.80
C LEU A 150 0.85 10.23 -9.57
N TRP A 151 1.92 11.02 -9.41
CA TRP A 151 2.22 12.23 -10.18
C TRP A 151 3.73 12.56 -10.15
N PHE A 152 4.17 13.47 -11.02
CA PHE A 152 5.59 13.72 -11.28
C PHE A 152 6.31 14.38 -10.09
N GLY A 153 7.50 13.88 -9.75
CA GLY A 153 8.37 14.47 -8.70
C GLY A 153 7.95 14.17 -7.25
N GLN A 154 6.91 13.35 -7.06
CA GLN A 154 6.39 12.97 -5.76
C GLN A 154 7.34 12.03 -5.00
N THR A 155 7.51 12.27 -3.69
CA THR A 155 8.17 11.33 -2.78
C THR A 155 7.43 11.30 -1.45
N ASP A 156 7.28 10.12 -0.86
CA ASP A 156 6.44 9.90 0.31
C ASP A 156 6.96 10.71 1.52
N GLU A 157 8.27 10.73 1.75
CA GLU A 157 8.88 11.44 2.88
C GLU A 157 8.67 12.95 2.81
N LYS A 158 8.60 13.54 1.60
CA LYS A 158 8.27 14.97 1.43
C LYS A 158 6.82 15.26 1.79
N GLU A 159 5.89 14.39 1.40
CA GLU A 159 4.47 14.56 1.75
C GLU A 159 4.20 14.33 3.24
N ILE A 160 4.83 13.30 3.81
CA ILE A 160 4.72 12.97 5.23
C ILE A 160 5.43 14.06 6.07
N GLY A 161 6.51 14.62 5.55
CA GLY A 161 7.34 15.65 6.17
C GLY A 161 8.34 15.12 7.21
N ILE A 162 8.51 13.79 7.28
CA ILE A 162 9.51 13.10 8.09
C ILE A 162 9.95 11.83 7.35
N SER A 163 11.14 11.32 7.68
CA SER A 163 11.62 10.06 7.11
C SER A 163 10.87 8.85 7.66
N TYR A 164 10.88 7.74 6.92
CA TYR A 164 10.28 6.49 7.39
C TYR A 164 10.94 5.96 8.66
N ASN A 165 12.24 6.16 8.82
CA ASN A 165 12.95 5.76 10.04
C ASN A 165 12.35 6.45 11.29
N ILE A 166 12.09 7.76 11.22
CA ILE A 166 11.47 8.50 12.31
C ILE A 166 9.98 8.16 12.44
N LEU A 167 9.27 8.03 11.32
CA LEU A 167 7.85 7.66 11.32
C LEU A 167 7.62 6.32 12.03
N ASP A 168 8.39 5.30 11.67
CA ASP A 168 8.24 3.95 12.19
C ASP A 168 8.51 3.90 13.69
N GLN A 169 9.54 4.61 14.17
CA GLN A 169 9.81 4.74 15.60
C GLN A 169 8.68 5.46 16.36
N ILE A 170 8.10 6.52 15.79
CA ILE A 170 6.92 7.18 16.38
C ILE A 170 5.75 6.20 16.45
N LEU A 171 5.46 5.50 15.36
CA LEU A 171 4.35 4.55 15.29
C LEU A 171 4.54 3.38 16.26
N TYR A 172 5.77 2.90 16.43
CA TYR A 172 6.11 1.86 17.39
C TYR A 172 5.91 2.34 18.84
N GLY A 173 6.36 3.55 19.18
CA GLY A 173 6.09 4.13 20.49
C GLY A 173 4.59 4.30 20.78
N LEU A 174 3.80 4.67 19.75
CA LEU A 174 2.34 4.74 19.86
C LEU A 174 1.70 3.36 20.04
N GLU A 175 2.23 2.32 19.42
CA GLU A 175 1.79 0.93 19.55
C GLU A 175 2.04 0.38 20.95
N LEU A 176 3.21 0.68 21.53
CA LEU A 176 3.55 0.43 22.92
C LEU A 176 2.75 1.29 23.92
N LYS A 177 1.90 2.20 23.43
CA LYS A 177 1.09 3.13 24.23
C LYS A 177 1.93 4.03 25.14
N LEU A 178 3.16 4.37 24.73
CA LEU A 178 4.01 5.27 25.49
C LEU A 178 3.41 6.69 25.56
N PRO A 179 3.67 7.44 26.65
CA PRO A 179 3.39 8.87 26.69
C PRO A 179 4.09 9.57 25.52
N LEU A 180 3.41 10.52 24.88
CA LEU A 180 3.95 11.17 23.68
C LEU A 180 5.26 11.93 23.95
N SER A 181 5.43 12.47 25.17
CA SER A 181 6.69 13.08 25.60
C SER A 181 7.84 12.07 25.60
N LYS A 182 7.60 10.84 26.08
CA LYS A 182 8.60 9.78 26.09
C LYS A 182 9.00 9.36 24.68
N ILE A 183 8.06 9.31 23.74
CA ILE A 183 8.37 9.06 22.33
C ILE A 183 9.30 10.16 21.80
N ALA A 184 8.93 11.43 22.00
CA ALA A 184 9.70 12.58 21.52
C ALA A 184 11.10 12.69 22.16
N GLU A 185 11.25 12.31 23.44
CA GLU A 185 12.52 12.27 24.15
C GLU A 185 13.45 11.15 23.65
N SER A 186 12.89 10.05 23.15
CA SER A 186 13.64 8.83 22.83
C SER A 186 14.26 8.80 21.42
N ILE A 187 13.86 9.70 20.53
CA ILE A 187 14.23 9.68 19.10
C ILE A 187 14.48 11.11 18.58
N PRO A 188 15.26 11.29 17.50
CA PRO A 188 15.57 12.63 16.99
C PRO A 188 14.39 13.23 16.22
N THR A 189 13.35 13.65 16.95
CA THR A 189 12.15 14.29 16.41
C THR A 189 11.59 15.34 17.36
N THR A 190 10.59 16.10 16.92
CA THR A 190 9.90 17.09 17.76
C THR A 190 8.62 16.53 18.34
N MET A 191 8.21 17.06 19.50
CA MET A 191 6.89 16.76 20.07
C MET A 191 5.74 17.11 19.11
N GLU A 192 5.93 18.13 18.28
CA GLU A 192 4.98 18.50 17.22
C GLU A 192 4.82 17.38 16.19
N ASN A 193 5.92 16.80 15.69
CA ASN A 193 5.88 15.67 14.77
C ASN A 193 5.16 14.47 15.37
N VAL A 194 5.42 14.14 16.65
CA VAL A 194 4.72 13.05 17.35
C VAL A 194 3.20 13.31 17.40
N ARG A 195 2.77 14.55 17.71
CA ARG A 195 1.35 14.93 17.68
C ARG A 195 0.77 14.85 16.26
N LYS A 196 1.50 15.32 15.25
CA LYS A 196 1.11 15.27 13.83
C LYS A 196 0.81 13.83 13.41
N ILE A 197 1.74 12.90 13.66
CA ILE A 197 1.58 11.49 13.29
C ILE A 197 0.45 10.82 14.06
N LYS A 198 0.31 11.07 15.38
CA LYS A 198 -0.84 10.58 16.15
C LYS A 198 -2.17 11.07 15.56
N ASN A 199 -2.26 12.36 15.24
CA ASN A 199 -3.47 12.94 14.67
C ASN A 199 -3.78 12.40 13.28
N LEU A 200 -2.76 12.21 12.43
CA LEU A 200 -2.91 11.60 11.12
C LEU A 200 -3.42 10.17 11.22
N ARG A 201 -2.88 9.36 12.15
CA ARG A 201 -3.38 8.03 12.46
C ARG A 201 -4.85 8.04 12.87
N ILE A 202 -5.27 8.98 13.72
CA ILE A 202 -6.68 9.10 14.15
C ILE A 202 -7.58 9.48 12.96
N LYS A 203 -7.23 10.54 12.23
CA LYS A 203 -8.02 11.06 11.10
C LYS A 203 -8.23 10.03 9.99
N THR A 204 -7.27 9.13 9.79
CA THR A 204 -7.33 8.10 8.74
C THR A 204 -7.87 6.75 9.21
N GLN A 205 -8.35 6.65 10.46
CA GLN A 205 -8.91 5.41 11.01
C GLN A 205 -10.01 4.80 10.13
N HIS A 206 -10.79 5.64 9.46
CA HIS A 206 -11.83 5.21 8.53
C HIS A 206 -11.32 4.41 7.32
N LYS A 207 -10.01 4.42 7.03
CA LYS A 207 -9.40 3.62 5.96
C LYS A 207 -9.06 2.19 6.39
N ARG A 208 -8.95 1.94 7.70
CA ARG A 208 -8.60 0.64 8.29
C ARG A 208 -9.79 -0.10 8.88
N ARG A 209 -11.01 0.27 8.48
CA ARG A 209 -12.26 -0.29 8.97
C ARG A 209 -13.17 -0.59 7.80
N THR A 210 -14.00 -1.60 7.97
CA THR A 210 -15.19 -1.79 7.13
C THR A 210 -16.13 -0.58 7.27
N PRO A 211 -17.05 -0.36 6.31
CA PRO A 211 -18.10 0.64 6.45
C PRO A 211 -18.82 0.51 7.80
N LEU A 212 -19.12 1.65 8.44
CA LEU A 212 -19.87 1.65 9.69
C LEU A 212 -21.32 1.27 9.41
N ILE A 213 -21.85 0.32 10.20
CA ILE A 213 -23.22 -0.17 10.07
C ILE A 213 -24.00 0.26 11.33
N PRO A 214 -25.08 1.04 11.21
CA PRO A 214 -25.99 1.31 12.33
C PRO A 214 -26.61 0.00 12.82
N LYS A 215 -26.40 -0.34 14.10
CA LYS A 215 -26.84 -1.61 14.68
C LYS A 215 -28.35 -1.59 14.97
N ILE A 216 -29.06 -2.59 14.46
CA ILE A 216 -30.49 -2.85 14.74
C ILE A 216 -30.67 -4.28 15.28
N GLY A 217 -30.07 -5.27 14.61
CA GLY A 217 -30.18 -6.68 14.99
C GLY A 217 -29.19 -7.11 16.08
N ILE A 218 -29.19 -8.41 16.36
CA ILE A 218 -28.37 -9.02 17.43
C ILE A 218 -26.87 -8.86 17.16
N ARG A 219 -26.42 -9.13 15.92
CA ARG A 219 -25.01 -9.12 15.52
C ARG A 219 -24.79 -8.29 14.24
N THR A 220 -23.86 -7.35 14.27
CA THR A 220 -23.44 -6.55 13.11
C THR A 220 -22.22 -7.18 12.42
N VAL A 221 -22.28 -7.34 11.10
CA VAL A 221 -21.17 -7.87 10.26
C VAL A 221 -19.91 -7.01 10.44
N GLY A 222 -18.76 -7.66 10.62
CA GLY A 222 -17.45 -7.00 10.76
C GLY A 222 -17.19 -6.33 12.12
N LEU A 223 -18.21 -6.23 12.99
CA LEU A 223 -18.06 -5.69 14.36
C LEU A 223 -18.33 -6.76 15.42
N ASP A 224 -19.51 -7.37 15.37
CA ASP A 224 -19.99 -8.36 16.33
C ASP A 224 -19.95 -9.79 15.76
N TRP A 225 -20.21 -9.94 14.45
CA TRP A 225 -20.15 -11.24 13.78
C TRP A 225 -18.69 -11.58 13.46
N ARG A 226 -18.06 -12.36 14.36
CA ARG A 226 -16.66 -12.79 14.26
C ARG A 226 -16.61 -14.31 14.15
N SER A 227 -16.45 -14.81 12.92
CA SER A 227 -16.17 -16.22 12.63
C SER A 227 -14.68 -16.38 12.28
N PRO A 228 -14.05 -17.53 12.57
CA PRO A 228 -12.73 -17.84 12.02
C PRO A 228 -12.76 -17.79 10.49
N VAL A 229 -11.71 -17.24 9.87
CA VAL A 229 -11.65 -17.05 8.39
C VAL A 229 -11.76 -18.39 7.64
N GLN A 230 -11.32 -19.49 8.25
CA GLN A 230 -11.33 -20.83 7.63
C GLN A 230 -12.64 -21.60 7.86
N GLU A 231 -13.47 -21.17 8.80
CA GLU A 231 -14.68 -21.90 9.24
C GLU A 231 -15.98 -21.11 8.97
N GLY A 232 -15.88 -19.81 8.69
CA GLY A 232 -17.01 -18.92 8.40
C GLY A 232 -17.35 -18.87 6.92
#